data_AF-A0A920V2R3-F1
#
_entry.id   AF-A0A920V2R3-F1
#
_cell.length_a   1.000
_cell.length_b   1.000
_cell.length_c   1.000
_cell.angle_alpha   90.00
_cell.angle_beta   90.00
_cell.angle_gamma   90.00
#
_symmetry.space_group_name_H-M   'P 1'
#
loop_
_entity.id
_entity.type
_entity.pdbx_description
1 polymer ?
#
loop_
_entity_poly.entity_id
_entity_poly.type
_entity_poly.pdbx_seq_one_letter_code
_entity_poly.pdbx_strand_id
1 'polypeptide(L)' 'MNNRRWSFAAGWSDYDGDGDPDLYVANDYGRNCLYRNDAGGFTDVAKTAGVEESQRA' A
#
# COMPACT_ATOMS: atom_id res chain seq x y z
N MET A 1 -6.12 -1.98 -8.82
CA MET A 1 -5.26 -0.86 -8.34
C MET A 1 -5.79 0.47 -8.89
N ASN A 2 -5.93 1.50 -8.06
CA ASN A 2 -6.47 2.81 -8.46
C ASN A 2 -5.75 3.98 -7.73
N ASN A 3 -4.42 3.94 -7.64
CA ASN A 3 -3.62 5.08 -7.16
C ASN A 3 -3.34 6.06 -8.31
N ARG A 4 -3.87 7.28 -8.22
CA ARG A 4 -3.64 8.38 -9.18
C ARG A 4 -2.87 9.56 -8.57
N ARG A 5 -2.19 9.32 -7.45
CA ARG A 5 -1.43 10.33 -6.70
C ARG A 5 0.04 10.33 -7.14
N TRP A 6 0.76 11.36 -6.74
CA TRP A 6 2.22 11.37 -6.88
C TRP A 6 2.85 10.51 -5.79
N SER A 7 3.63 9.52 -6.23
CA SER A 7 4.32 8.58 -5.36
C SER A 7 5.78 8.96 -5.22
N PHE A 8 6.28 8.90 -3.99
CA PHE A 8 7.69 9.11 -3.67
C PHE A 8 8.48 7.81 -3.79
N ALA A 9 7.94 6.73 -3.21
CA ALA A 9 8.58 5.43 -3.17
C ALA A 9 7.54 4.30 -3.19
N ALA A 10 7.97 3.15 -3.67
CA ALA A 10 7.23 1.90 -3.60
C ALA A 10 8.15 0.77 -3.13
N GLY A 11 7.60 -0.21 -2.43
CA GLY A 11 8.33 -1.35 -1.89
C GLY A 11 7.48 -2.62 -1.82
N TRP A 12 8.13 -3.76 -2.03
CA TRP A 12 7.53 -5.09 -1.90
C TRP A 12 7.85 -5.70 -0.54
N SER A 13 6.86 -6.30 0.11
CA SER A 13 7.00 -7.05 1.36
C SER A 13 5.87 -8.06 1.47
N ASP A 14 6.09 -9.19 2.11
CA ASP A 14 5.02 -10.08 2.58
C ASP A 14 4.55 -9.55 3.95
N TYR A 15 3.46 -8.78 3.98
CA TYR A 15 3.05 -8.06 5.20
C TYR A 15 2.17 -8.92 6.11
N ASP A 16 1.37 -9.84 5.57
CA ASP A 16 0.48 -10.70 6.35
C ASP A 16 0.95 -12.15 6.50
N GLY A 17 2.06 -12.51 5.86
CA GLY A 17 2.77 -13.78 6.06
C GLY A 17 2.18 -14.93 5.27
N ASP A 18 1.44 -14.65 4.20
CA ASP A 18 0.85 -15.69 3.33
C ASP A 18 1.81 -16.17 2.22
N GLY A 19 2.97 -15.52 2.09
CA GLY A 19 4.02 -15.85 1.13
C GLY A 19 3.87 -15.17 -0.24
N ASP A 20 2.81 -14.39 -0.44
CA ASP A 20 2.64 -13.56 -1.62
C ASP A 20 3.23 -12.15 -1.38
N PRO A 21 3.92 -11.55 -2.37
CA PRO A 21 4.50 -10.21 -2.19
C PRO A 21 3.42 -9.13 -2.29
N ASP A 22 3.25 -8.36 -1.22
CA ASP A 22 2.38 -7.19 -1.14
C ASP A 22 3.12 -5.91 -1.56
N LEU A 23 2.35 -4.91 -1.99
CA LEU A 23 2.88 -3.65 -2.49
C LEU A 23 2.51 -2.48 -1.58
N TYR A 24 3.51 -1.85 -0.98
CA TYR A 24 3.36 -0.57 -0.30
C TYR A 24 3.78 0.59 -1.22
N VAL A 25 2.97 1.65 -1.25
CA VAL A 25 3.24 2.88 -2.02
C VAL A 25 3.12 4.09 -1.11
N ALA A 26 4.27 4.74 -0.87
CA ALA A 26 4.36 6.01 -0.17
C ALA A 26 4.03 7.15 -1.15
N ASN A 27 2.98 7.91 -0.84
CA ASN A 27 2.55 9.04 -1.66
C ASN A 27 3.01 10.36 -1.02
N ASP A 28 3.59 11.25 -1.82
CA ASP A 28 4.10 12.56 -1.36
C ASP A 28 2.93 13.50 -1.02
N TYR A 29 1.86 13.46 -1.81
CA TYR A 29 0.67 14.28 -1.63
C TYR A 29 -0.56 13.38 -1.58
N GLY A 30 -0.94 13.02 -0.36
CA GLY A 30 -2.14 12.24 -0.05
C GLY A 30 -1.82 10.89 0.59
N ARG A 31 -2.90 10.12 0.78
CA ARG A 31 -2.87 8.87 1.55
C ARG A 31 -1.94 7.81 0.93
N ASN A 32 -1.16 7.14 1.77
CA ASN A 32 -0.36 5.98 1.35
C ASN A 32 -1.28 4.82 0.97
N CYS A 33 -0.78 3.91 0.14
CA CYS A 33 -1.49 2.69 -0.23
C CYS A 33 -0.71 1.47 0.24
N LEU A 34 -1.44 0.46 0.71
CA LEU A 34 -0.95 -0.89 0.94
C LEU A 34 -1.87 -1.81 0.14
N TYR A 35 -1.33 -2.52 -0.83
CA TYR A 35 -2.06 -3.47 -1.64
C TYR A 35 -1.69 -4.88 -1.21
N ARG A 36 -2.64 -5.59 -0.60
CA ARG A 36 -2.48 -7.02 -0.35
C ARG A 36 -2.61 -7.79 -1.65
N ASN A 37 -1.69 -8.70 -1.90
CA ASN A 37 -1.71 -9.59 -3.05
C ASN A 37 -2.22 -10.98 -2.64
N ASP A 38 -3.47 -11.30 -2.95
CA ASP A 38 -4.02 -12.64 -2.77
C ASP A 38 -3.87 -13.42 -4.10
N ALA A 39 -2.80 -14.19 -4.27
CA ALA A 39 -2.50 -15.02 -5.45
C ALA A 39 -2.57 -14.28 -6.81
N GLY A 40 -2.10 -13.04 -6.87
CA GLY A 40 -2.09 -12.17 -8.05
C GLY A 40 -3.23 -11.13 -8.07
N GLY A 41 -4.17 -11.22 -7.13
CA GLY A 41 -5.26 -10.27 -6.95
C GLY A 41 -4.90 -9.19 -5.93
N PHE A 42 -4.90 -7.92 -6.35
CA PHE A 42 -4.50 -6.81 -5.45
C PHE A 42 -5.69 -6.04 -4.87
N THR A 43 -5.75 -5.95 -3.54
CA THR A 43 -6.76 -5.22 -2.77
C THR A 43 -6.12 -4.10 -1.94
N ASP A 44 -6.64 -2.87 -2.02
CA ASP A 44 -6.18 -1.78 -1.16
C ASP A 44 -6.69 -1.98 0.27
N VAL A 45 -5.75 -2.22 1.19
CA VAL A 45 -5.99 -2.48 2.62
C VAL A 45 -5.37 -1.41 3.51
N ALA A 46 -4.87 -0.30 2.95
CA ALA A 46 -4.15 0.74 3.69
C ALA A 46 -4.95 1.27 4.89
N LYS A 47 -6.25 1.48 4.69
CA LYS A 47 -7.16 2.00 5.72
C LYS A 47 -7.35 1.02 6.87
N THR A 48 -7.58 -0.25 6.54
CA THR A 48 -7.78 -1.32 7.54
C THR A 48 -6.49 -1.65 8.28
N ALA A 49 -5.35 -1.53 7.61
CA ALA A 49 -4.02 -1.72 8.20
C ALA A 49 -3.51 -0.50 8.99
N GLY A 50 -4.22 0.64 8.96
CA GLY A 50 -3.84 1.84 9.70
C GLY A 50 -2.63 2.59 9.12
N VAL A 51 -2.23 2.29 7.88
CA VAL A 51 -1.06 2.89 7.20
C VAL A 51 -1.43 3.93 6.15
N GLU A 52 -2.74 4.20 5.98
CA GLU A 52 -3.26 5.14 4.98
C GLU A 52 -2.91 6.60 5.28
N GLU A 53 -2.69 6.97 6.54
CA GLU A 53 -2.41 8.36 6.92
C GLU A 53 -0.97 8.75 6.53
N SER A 54 -0.85 9.71 5.62
CA SER A 54 0.40 10.42 5.38
C SER A 54 0.69 11.31 6.59
N GLN A 55 1.91 11.26 7.11
CA GLN A 55 2.40 12.04 8.26
C GLN A 55 1.67 13.39 8.40
N ARG A 56 1.03 13.63 9.56
CA ARG A 56 0.54 14.96 9.90
C ARG A 56 1.71 15.94 9.73
N ALA A 57 1.46 17.02 8.98
CA ALA A 57 2.37 18.15 8.86
C ALA A 57 2.75 18.71 10.24
#